data_AF-A0A958AY49-F1
#
_entry.id   AF-A0A958AY49-F1
#
_cell.length_a   1.000
_cell.length_b   1.000
_cell.length_c   1.000
_cell.angle_alpha   90.00
_cell.angle_beta   90.00
_cell.angle_gamma   90.00
#
_symmetry.space_group_name_H-M   'P 1'
#
loop_
_entity.id
_entity.type
_entity.pdbx_description
1 polymer ?
#
loop_
_entity_poly.entity_id
_entity_poly.type
_entity_poly.pdbx_seq_one_letter_code
_entity_poly.pdbx_strand_id
1 'polypeptide(L)'
;LFYKHILKPLRVVRPAPKADDPAPHLFAQGVGALFLTVSSLALFAGASLLGWLLVGVVVALAAVNLFLGFCLGCFMYYQLARRGIHADLPWWRAPQGA
;
A
#
# COMPACT_ATOMS: atom_id res chain seq x y z
N LEU A 1 -2.74 -16.37 -9.92
CA LEU A 1 -2.92 -17.23 -11.12
C LEU A 1 -4.27 -17.94 -11.13
N PHE A 2 -4.64 -18.65 -10.05
CA PHE A 2 -5.91 -19.38 -9.95
C PHE A 2 -7.17 -18.54 -10.28
N TYR A 3 -7.26 -17.31 -9.79
CA TYR A 3 -8.37 -16.38 -10.10
C TYR A 3 -8.51 -16.11 -11.61
N LYS A 4 -7.40 -15.84 -12.32
CA LYS A 4 -7.41 -15.50 -13.75
C LYS A 4 -7.66 -16.72 -14.64
N HIS A 5 -7.19 -17.90 -14.26
CA HIS A 5 -7.23 -19.10 -15.12
C HIS A 5 -8.39 -20.05 -14.82
N ILE A 6 -8.98 -20.00 -13.63
CA ILE A 6 -10.06 -20.91 -13.25
C ILE A 6 -11.33 -20.09 -12.97
N LEU A 7 -11.30 -19.16 -12.02
CA LEU A 7 -12.52 -18.44 -11.60
C LEU A 7 -13.07 -17.48 -12.68
N LYS A 8 -12.20 -16.74 -13.39
CA LYS A 8 -12.59 -15.79 -14.44
C LYS A 8 -13.27 -16.46 -15.64
N PRO A 9 -12.70 -17.52 -16.26
CA PRO A 9 -13.35 -18.21 -17.38
C PRO A 9 -14.58 -19.02 -16.95
N LEU A 10 -14.62 -19.56 -15.73
CA LEU A 10 -15.80 -20.25 -15.20
C LEU A 10 -16.98 -19.31 -14.87
N ARG A 11 -16.82 -17.99 -15.03
CA ARG A 11 -17.88 -16.97 -14.81
C ARG A 11 -18.51 -16.98 -13.41
N VAL A 12 -17.87 -17.66 -12.45
CA VAL A 12 -18.30 -17.80 -11.05
C VAL A 12 -18.24 -16.46 -10.31
N VAL A 13 -17.30 -15.60 -10.70
CA VAL A 13 -17.11 -14.28 -10.09
C VAL A 13 -17.25 -13.24 -11.18
N ARG A 14 -18.24 -12.35 -11.08
CA ARG A 14 -18.29 -11.15 -11.91
C ARG A 14 -17.28 -10.15 -11.35
N PRO A 15 -16.17 -9.88 -12.04
CA PRO A 15 -15.30 -8.78 -11.62
C PRO A 15 -16.13 -7.51 -11.76
N ALA A 16 -16.29 -6.76 -10.68
CA ALA A 16 -16.75 -5.38 -10.72
C ALA A 16 -15.54 -4.51 -10.34
N PRO A 17 -14.58 -4.30 -11.27
CA PRO A 17 -13.44 -3.44 -10.98
C PRO A 17 -14.01 -2.04 -10.76
N LYS A 18 -13.88 -1.52 -9.56
CA LYS A 18 -14.11 -0.11 -9.29
C LYS A 18 -12.84 0.61 -9.74
N ALA A 19 -13.00 1.59 -10.63
CA ALA A 19 -11.88 2.40 -11.06
C ALA A 19 -11.43 3.25 -9.87
N ASP A 20 -10.30 2.86 -9.27
CA ASP A 20 -9.63 3.61 -8.22
C ASP A 20 -8.27 4.07 -8.75
N ASP A 21 -7.86 5.29 -8.36
CA ASP A 21 -6.57 5.84 -8.74
C ASP A 21 -5.43 5.01 -8.10
N PRO A 22 -4.46 4.49 -8.88
CA PRO A 22 -3.35 3.73 -8.34
C PRO A 22 -2.35 4.57 -7.54
N ALA A 23 -2.26 5.88 -7.79
CA ALA A 23 -1.27 6.76 -7.15
C ALA A 23 -1.29 6.74 -5.61
N PRO A 24 -2.44 6.91 -4.92
CA PRO A 24 -2.49 6.87 -3.45
C PRO A 24 -2.11 5.49 -2.87
N HIS A 25 -2.37 4.40 -3.61
CA HIS A 25 -2.02 3.06 -3.15
C HIS A 25 -0.52 2.78 -3.29
N LEU A 26 0.11 3.28 -4.36
CA LEU A 26 1.56 3.21 -4.57
C LEU A 26 2.30 4.05 -3.51
N PHE A 27 1.77 5.21 -3.13
CA PHE A 27 2.29 5.99 -2.00
C PHE A 27 2.28 5.17 -0.70
N ALA A 28 1.16 4.52 -0.38
CA ALA A 28 1.05 3.67 0.81
C ALA A 28 2.04 2.50 0.79
N GLN A 29 2.21 1.84 -0.37
CA GLN A 29 3.21 0.78 -0.53
C GLN A 29 4.65 1.30 -0.37
N GLY A 30 4.95 2.49 -0.90
CA GLY A 30 6.24 3.13 -0.75
C GLY A 30 6.59 3.44 0.71
N VAL A 31 5.62 3.96 1.47
CA VAL A 31 5.79 4.21 2.91
C VAL A 31 6.05 2.89 3.66
N GLY A 32 5.27 1.83 3.36
CA GLY A 32 5.49 0.52 3.95
C GLY A 32 6.88 -0.05 3.63
N ALA A 33 7.33 0.06 2.38
CA ALA A 33 8.66 -0.37 1.95
C ALA A 33 9.78 0.39 2.67
N LEU A 34 9.61 1.70 2.88
CA LEU A 34 10.57 2.52 3.65
C LEU A 34 10.68 2.02 5.10
N PHE A 35 9.56 1.83 5.79
CA PHE A 35 9.56 1.34 7.17
C PHE A 35 10.19 -0.05 7.29
N LEU A 36 9.86 -0.96 6.38
CA LEU A 36 10.44 -2.31 6.36
C LEU A 36 11.94 -2.29 6.04
N THR A 37 12.38 -1.40 5.16
CA THR A 37 13.82 -1.24 4.84
C THR A 37 14.58 -0.74 6.06
N VAL A 38 14.08 0.31 6.72
CA VAL A 38 14.68 0.84 7.95
C VAL A 38 14.68 -0.22 9.06
N SER A 39 13.59 -0.98 9.19
CA SER A 39 13.51 -2.09 10.13
C SER A 39 14.55 -3.17 9.85
N SER A 40 14.73 -3.54 8.58
CA SER A 40 15.72 -4.53 8.15
C SER A 40 17.13 -4.07 8.49
N LEU A 41 17.45 -2.80 8.22
CA LEU A 41 18.74 -2.19 8.58
C LEU A 41 18.94 -2.14 10.10
N ALA A 42 17.91 -1.81 10.88
CA ALA A 42 17.98 -1.77 12.34
C ALA A 42 18.22 -3.17 12.94
N LEU A 43 17.56 -4.20 12.41
CA LEU A 43 17.80 -5.60 12.80
C LEU A 43 19.23 -6.02 12.46
N PHE A 44 19.73 -5.63 11.28
CA PHE A 44 21.09 -5.96 10.84
C PHE A 44 22.16 -5.24 11.68
N ALA A 45 21.88 -4.02 12.13
CA ALA A 45 22.75 -3.24 13.02
C ALA A 45 22.71 -3.71 14.49
N GLY A 46 21.93 -4.75 14.82
CA GLY A 46 21.82 -5.30 16.17
C GLY A 46 20.79 -4.60 17.07
N ALA A 47 20.05 -3.61 16.57
CA ALA A 47 18.98 -2.93 17.29
C ALA A 47 17.66 -3.71 17.19
N SER A 48 17.64 -4.95 17.71
CA SER A 48 16.52 -5.87 17.51
C SER A 48 15.18 -5.35 18.02
N LEU A 49 15.16 -4.67 19.17
CA LEU A 49 13.92 -4.12 19.73
C LEU A 49 13.31 -3.06 18.80
N LEU A 50 14.14 -2.17 18.25
CA LEU A 50 13.72 -1.10 17.35
C LEU A 50 13.17 -1.68 16.04
N GLY A 51 13.88 -2.67 15.47
CA GLY A 51 13.43 -3.37 14.28
C GLY A 51 12.06 -4.04 14.47
N TRP A 52 11.90 -4.84 15.53
CA TRP A 52 10.63 -5.50 15.81
C TRP A 52 9.48 -4.51 16.08
N LEU A 53 9.74 -3.38 16.71
CA LEU A 53 8.76 -2.31 16.86
C LEU A 53 8.31 -1.75 15.51
N LEU A 54 9.24 -1.47 14.59
CA LEU A 54 8.90 -0.99 13.24
C LEU A 54 8.09 -2.02 12.46
N VAL A 55 8.47 -3.29 12.49
CA VAL A 55 7.68 -4.38 11.87
C VAL A 55 6.28 -4.42 12.49
N GLY A 56 6.19 -4.37 13.82
CA GLY A 56 4.91 -4.40 14.54
C GLY A 56 3.97 -3.27 14.12
N VAL A 57 4.51 -2.05 13.92
CA VAL A 57 3.75 -0.92 13.38
C VAL A 57 3.23 -1.24 11.98
N VAL A 58 4.08 -1.70 11.06
CA VAL A 58 3.65 -2.05 9.69
C VAL A 58 2.57 -3.13 9.70
N VAL A 59 2.71 -4.15 10.54
CA VAL A 59 1.72 -5.22 10.71
C VAL A 59 0.39 -4.65 11.23
N ALA A 60 0.42 -3.74 12.20
CA ALA A 60 -0.79 -3.09 12.71
C ALA A 60 -1.50 -2.27 11.63
N LEU A 61 -0.78 -1.48 10.82
CA LEU A 61 -1.37 -0.75 9.70
C LEU A 61 -1.98 -1.69 8.65
N ALA A 62 -1.28 -2.78 8.32
CA ALA A 62 -1.79 -3.78 7.38
C ALA A 62 -3.07 -4.47 7.92
N ALA A 63 -3.10 -4.78 9.21
CA ALA A 63 -4.27 -5.33 9.88
C ALA A 63 -5.45 -4.35 9.83
N VAL A 64 -5.23 -3.06 10.11
CA VAL A 64 -6.29 -2.04 10.01
C VAL A 64 -6.88 -1.98 8.60
N ASN A 65 -6.01 -2.01 7.57
CA ASN A 65 -6.48 -2.03 6.18
C ASN A 65 -7.30 -3.29 5.86
N LEU A 66 -6.89 -4.45 6.38
CA LEU A 66 -7.56 -5.72 6.15
C LEU A 66 -8.90 -5.83 6.90
N PHE A 67 -8.95 -5.45 8.18
CA PHE A 67 -10.11 -5.63 9.04
C PHE A 67 -11.12 -4.49 8.95
N LEU A 68 -10.66 -3.24 8.84
CA LEU A 68 -11.54 -2.06 8.79
C LEU A 68 -11.82 -1.60 7.36
N GLY A 69 -11.11 -2.13 6.36
CA GLY A 69 -11.16 -1.62 5.00
C GLY A 69 -10.66 -0.18 4.88
N PHE A 70 -9.92 0.31 5.88
CA PHE A 70 -9.43 1.68 5.95
C PHE A 70 -7.95 1.76 5.59
N CYS A 71 -7.64 2.37 4.44
CA CYS A 71 -6.27 2.63 4.03
C CYS A 71 -5.78 3.96 4.60
N LEU A 72 -5.07 3.90 5.73
CA LEU A 72 -4.48 5.08 6.38
C LEU A 72 -3.47 5.79 5.47
N GLY A 73 -2.76 5.05 4.60
CA GLY A 73 -1.84 5.63 3.61
C GLY A 73 -2.55 6.51 2.58
N CYS A 74 -3.69 6.05 2.03
CA CYS A 74 -4.52 6.85 1.14
C CYS A 74 -5.06 8.10 1.84
N PHE A 75 -5.50 7.97 3.10
CA PHE A 75 -5.96 9.12 3.89
C PHE A 75 -4.86 10.16 4.08
N MET A 76 -3.62 9.73 4.40
CA MET A 76 -2.48 10.62 4.51
C MET A 76 -2.16 11.33 3.19
N TYR A 77 -2.21 10.61 2.07
CA TYR A 77 -1.99 11.18 0.73
C TYR A 77 -2.98 12.32 0.44
N TYR A 78 -4.28 12.10 0.65
CA TYR A 78 -5.28 13.14 0.46
C TYR A 78 -5.15 14.30 1.46
N GLN A 79 -4.73 14.02 2.71
CA GLN A 79 -4.44 15.07 3.68
C GLN A 79 -3.25 15.93 3.27
N LEU A 80 -2.19 15.35 2.69
CA LEU A 80 -1.05 16.07 2.16
C LEU A 80 -1.43 16.90 0.94
N ALA A 81 -2.20 16.33 0.01
CA ALA A 81 -2.72 17.03 -1.15
C ALA A 81 -3.60 18.22 -0.73
N ARG A 82 -4.43 18.08 0.31
CA ARG A 82 -5.19 19.19 0.91
C ARG A 82 -4.33 20.30 1.50
N ARG A 83 -3.09 20.00 1.92
CA ARG A 83 -2.10 20.98 2.39
C ARG A 83 -1.22 21.54 1.26
N GLY A 84 -1.48 21.16 0.01
CA GLY A 84 -0.74 21.64 -1.17
C GLY A 84 0.50 20.80 -1.52
N ILE A 85 0.72 19.67 -0.84
CA ILE A 85 1.83 18.76 -1.15
C ILE A 85 1.30 17.61 -2.00
N HIS A 86 1.53 17.70 -3.31
CA HIS A 86 1.21 16.62 -4.24
C HIS A 86 2.40 15.66 -4.32
N ALA A 87 2.25 14.51 -3.67
CA ALA A 87 3.24 13.43 -3.69
C ALA A 87 3.00 12.48 -4.88
N ASP A 88 2.71 13.01 -6.08
CA ASP A 88 2.59 12.24 -7.31
C ASP A 88 3.94 12.15 -8.02
N LEU A 89 4.66 11.05 -7.81
CA LEU A 89 5.89 10.83 -8.54
C LEU A 89 5.58 10.50 -10.02
N PRO A 90 6.46 10.86 -10.97
CA PRO A 90 6.24 10.62 -12.41
C PRO A 90 5.97 9.15 -12.73
N TRP A 91 6.60 8.24 -12.00
CA TRP A 91 6.44 6.79 -12.14
C TRP A 91 5.23 6.21 -11.39
N TRP A 92 4.48 7.01 -10.61
CA TRP A 92 3.23 6.60 -9.95
C TRP A 92 1.97 7.05 -10.71
N ARG A 93 2.12 7.89 -11.73
CA ARG A 93 0.99 8.29 -12.58
C ARG A 93 0.63 7.14 -13.51
N ALA A 94 -0.65 6.73 -13.49
CA ALA A 94 -1.16 5.83 -14.51
C ALA A 94 -0.93 6.47 -15.90
N PRO A 95 -0.56 5.70 -16.93
CA PRO A 95 -0.55 6.20 -18.29
C PRO A 95 -1.96 6.70 -18.61
N GLN A 96 -2.05 7.99 -18.90
CA GLN A 96 -3.28 8.72 -19.22
C GLN A 96 -3.87 8.11 -20.49
N GLY A 97 -4.87 7.23 -20.37
CA GLY A 97 -5.61 6.65 -21.49
C GLY A 97 -5.77 5.12 -21.54
N ALA A 98 -5.71 4.39 -20.43
CA ALA A 98 -5.98 2.94 -20.39
C ALA A 98 -7.33 2.57 -19.77
#